data_AF-A0A355VW23-F1
#
_entry.id   AF-A0A355VW23-F1
#
_cell.length_a   1.000
_cell.length_b   1.000
_cell.length_c   1.000
_cell.angle_alpha   90.00
_cell.angle_beta   90.00
_cell.angle_gamma   90.00
#
_symmetry.space_group_name_H-M   'P 1'
#
loop_
_entity.id
_entity.type
_entity.pdbx_description
1 polymer ?
#
loop_
_entity_poly.entity_id
_entity_poly.type
_entity_poly.pdbx_seq_one_letter_code
_entity_poly.pdbx_strand_id
1 'polypeptide(L)'
;MRGSILFLEDTSEDVKRLENILYGLFDSGRFDRVQGIFFGNLPLTGGSFEDFMGRFNSYLSTALRLDLPLYYSPDFGHGLKNKPLPMGTLAAIEATDFGSRLTVETFSLKKG
;
A
#
# COMPACT_ATOMS: atom_id res chain seq x y z
N MET A 1 -6.09 -5.06 12.72
CA MET A 1 -4.97 -4.37 12.04
C MET A 1 -4.58 -3.11 12.80
N ARG A 2 -4.33 -3.17 14.12
CA ARG A 2 -3.93 -1.97 14.88
C ARG A 2 -2.44 -1.74 14.68
N GLY A 3 -2.05 -0.53 14.32
CA GLY A 3 -0.65 -0.14 14.20
C GLY A 3 0.05 -0.69 12.95
N SER A 4 -0.67 -1.29 12.01
CA SER A 4 -0.07 -1.96 10.85
C SER A 4 0.16 -1.01 9.68
N ILE A 5 1.09 -1.37 8.79
CA ILE A 5 1.19 -0.81 7.44
C ILE A 5 0.44 -1.76 6.50
N LEU A 6 -0.49 -1.21 5.72
CA LEU A 6 -1.24 -1.98 4.73
C LEU A 6 -0.41 -2.11 3.45
N PHE A 7 -0.13 -3.32 3.00
CA PHE A 7 0.49 -3.58 1.70
C PHE A 7 -0.59 -3.96 0.68
N LEU A 8 -0.57 -3.33 -0.51
CA LEU A 8 -1.52 -3.59 -1.59
C LEU A 8 -0.78 -3.76 -2.92
N GLU A 9 -1.12 -4.81 -3.66
CA GLU A 9 -0.68 -5.07 -5.02
C GLU A 9 -1.78 -5.87 -5.74
N ASP A 10 -1.82 -5.80 -7.06
CA ASP A 10 -2.78 -6.55 -7.87
C ASP A 10 -2.31 -6.61 -9.34
N THR A 11 -3.01 -7.41 -10.14
CA THR A 11 -2.75 -7.57 -11.58
C THR A 11 -3.87 -6.98 -12.42
N SER A 12 -3.57 -5.92 -13.15
CA SER A 12 -4.41 -5.38 -14.23
C SER A 12 -5.84 -5.04 -13.80
N GLU A 13 -6.01 -4.53 -12.59
CA GLU A 13 -7.35 -4.20 -12.07
C GLU A 13 -7.92 -2.95 -12.74
N ASP A 14 -9.25 -2.91 -12.89
CA ASP A 14 -9.94 -1.71 -13.34
C ASP A 14 -9.91 -0.64 -12.25
N VAL A 15 -9.54 0.59 -12.59
CA VAL A 15 -9.40 1.69 -11.64
C VAL A 15 -10.68 1.91 -10.82
N LYS A 16 -11.86 1.89 -11.45
CA LYS A 16 -13.12 2.16 -10.75
C LYS A 16 -13.47 1.01 -9.80
N ARG A 17 -13.19 -0.22 -10.21
CA ARG A 17 -13.35 -1.40 -9.36
C ARG A 17 -12.45 -1.31 -8.12
N LEU A 18 -11.18 -0.96 -8.30
CA LEU A 18 -10.24 -0.78 -7.20
C LEU A 18 -10.69 0.33 -6.24
N GLU A 19 -11.11 1.48 -6.77
CA GLU A 19 -11.66 2.58 -5.97
C GLU A 19 -12.86 2.13 -5.14
N ASN A 20 -13.84 1.46 -5.76
CA ASN A 20 -15.03 0.96 -5.05
C ASN A 20 -14.67 0.01 -3.90
N ILE A 21 -13.71 -0.89 -4.12
CA ILE A 21 -13.25 -1.84 -3.10
C ILE A 21 -12.57 -1.08 -1.96
N LEU A 22 -11.58 -0.23 -2.27
CA LEU A 22 -10.82 0.48 -1.24
C LEU A 22 -11.69 1.46 -0.47
N TYR A 23 -12.55 2.21 -1.15
CA TYR A 23 -13.41 3.20 -0.50
C TYR A 23 -14.36 2.49 0.45
N GLY A 24 -15.00 1.40 0.00
CA GLY A 24 -15.86 0.58 0.86
C GLY A 24 -15.12 -0.01 2.07
N LEU A 25 -13.87 -0.46 1.91
CA LEU A 25 -13.07 -0.96 3.04
C LEU A 25 -12.74 0.15 4.05
N PHE A 26 -12.43 1.35 3.58
CA PHE A 26 -12.19 2.51 4.44
C PHE A 26 -13.49 3.00 5.12
N ASP A 27 -14.58 3.13 4.37
CA ASP A 27 -15.90 3.53 4.89
C ASP A 27 -16.42 2.56 5.95
N SER A 28 -16.10 1.26 5.82
CA SER A 28 -16.49 0.24 6.80
C SER A 28 -15.71 0.31 8.13
N GLY A 29 -14.71 1.19 8.24
CA GLY A 29 -13.83 1.31 9.40
C GLY A 29 -12.81 0.17 9.54
N ARG A 30 -12.71 -0.71 8.55
CA ARG A 30 -11.80 -1.87 8.59
C ARG A 30 -10.33 -1.47 8.68
N PHE A 31 -10.02 -0.26 8.22
CA PHE A 31 -8.68 0.33 8.16
C PHE A 31 -8.49 1.51 9.13
N ASP A 32 -9.35 1.72 10.13
CA ASP A 32 -9.23 2.86 11.08
C ASP A 32 -7.93 2.90 11.89
N ARG A 33 -7.18 1.80 11.91
CA ARG A 33 -5.96 1.67 12.74
C ARG A 33 -4.71 1.31 11.96
N VAL A 34 -4.73 1.39 10.62
CA VAL A 34 -3.49 1.36 9.84
C VAL A 34 -2.77 2.70 9.98
N GLN A 35 -1.43 2.64 9.95
CA GLN A 35 -0.54 3.80 10.10
C GLN A 35 0.06 4.27 8.76
N GLY A 36 -0.20 3.54 7.68
CA GLY A 36 0.26 3.87 6.33
C GLY A 36 -0.18 2.82 5.32
N ILE A 37 -0.09 3.17 4.05
CA ILE A 37 -0.34 2.26 2.92
C ILE A 37 0.91 2.20 2.05
N PHE A 38 1.34 1.00 1.70
CA PHE A 38 2.44 0.74 0.77
C PHE A 38 1.90 0.00 -0.44
N PHE A 39 1.90 0.66 -1.59
CA PHE A 39 1.52 0.09 -2.87
C PHE A 39 2.73 -0.59 -3.51
N GLY A 40 2.58 -1.85 -3.87
CA GLY A 40 3.48 -2.56 -4.77
C GLY A 40 3.22 -2.17 -6.23
N ASN A 41 3.73 -3.00 -7.14
CA ASN A 41 3.38 -2.94 -8.55
C ASN A 41 1.87 -3.17 -8.71
N LEU A 42 1.18 -2.15 -9.22
CA LEU A 42 -0.27 -2.13 -9.36
C LEU A 42 -0.62 -1.61 -10.76
N PRO A 43 -0.40 -2.39 -11.83
CA PRO A 43 -0.83 -2.02 -13.16
C PRO A 43 -2.36 -1.91 -13.19
N LEU A 44 -2.86 -0.78 -13.69
CA LEU A 44 -4.29 -0.47 -13.75
C LEU A 44 -4.78 -0.39 -15.20
N THR A 45 -6.05 -0.72 -15.38
CA THR A 45 -6.80 -0.53 -16.63
C THR A 45 -7.88 0.52 -16.45
N GLY A 46 -8.26 1.23 -17.52
CA GLY A 46 -9.28 2.27 -17.46
C GLY A 46 -8.83 3.60 -16.82
N GLY A 47 -7.54 3.75 -16.51
CA GLY A 47 -6.92 4.98 -16.02
C GLY A 47 -5.44 4.79 -15.64
N SER A 48 -4.80 5.85 -15.14
CA SER A 48 -3.40 5.83 -14.69
C SER A 48 -3.30 5.59 -13.17
N PHE A 49 -2.16 5.05 -12.73
CA PHE A 49 -1.85 4.88 -11.30
C PHE A 49 -1.71 6.23 -10.60
N GLU A 50 -1.12 7.22 -11.27
CA GLU A 50 -0.93 8.57 -10.76
C GLU A 50 -2.25 9.28 -10.48
N ASP A 51 -3.20 9.22 -11.41
CA ASP A 51 -4.52 9.83 -11.22
C ASP A 51 -5.30 9.11 -10.12
N PHE A 52 -5.20 7.78 -10.06
CA PHE A 52 -5.77 6.99 -8.96
C PHE A 52 -5.20 7.43 -7.61
N MET A 53 -3.87 7.53 -7.48
CA MET A 53 -3.21 7.96 -6.24
C MET A 53 -3.64 9.37 -5.81
N GLY A 54 -3.76 10.29 -6.76
CA GLY A 54 -4.25 11.65 -6.50
C GLY A 54 -5.69 11.67 -5.98
N ARG A 55 -6.60 10.93 -6.63
CA ARG A 55 -8.01 10.81 -6.18
C ARG A 55 -8.11 10.11 -4.83
N PHE A 56 -7.35 9.05 -4.62
CA PHE A 56 -7.39 8.29 -3.38
C PHE A 56 -6.83 9.09 -2.20
N ASN A 57 -5.73 9.81 -2.38
CA ASN A 57 -5.19 10.71 -1.37
C ASN A 57 -6.19 11.84 -1.02
N SER A 58 -6.85 12.40 -2.05
CA SER A 58 -7.92 13.38 -1.85
C SER A 58 -9.10 12.80 -1.08
N TYR A 59 -9.54 11.58 -1.41
CA TYR A 59 -10.60 10.88 -0.68
C TYR A 59 -10.25 10.68 0.79
N LEU A 60 -9.06 10.16 1.10
CA LEU A 60 -8.59 9.96 2.48
C LEU A 60 -8.59 11.28 3.26
N SER A 61 -7.96 12.32 2.71
CA SER A 61 -7.76 13.60 3.40
C SER A 61 -9.03 14.46 3.50
N THR A 62 -9.90 14.44 2.48
CA THR A 62 -11.08 15.32 2.42
C THR A 62 -12.35 14.65 2.92
N ALA A 63 -12.65 13.44 2.42
CA ALA A 63 -13.88 12.73 2.77
C ALA A 63 -13.78 12.08 4.15
N LEU A 64 -12.65 11.43 4.43
CA LEU A 64 -12.45 10.72 5.70
C LEU A 64 -11.68 11.52 6.76
N ARG A 65 -11.08 12.65 6.38
CA ARG A 65 -10.22 13.48 7.25
C ARG A 65 -9.07 12.67 7.87
N LEU A 66 -8.53 11.74 7.09
CA LEU A 66 -7.40 10.91 7.46
C LEU A 66 -6.13 11.42 6.78
N ASP A 67 -5.11 11.69 7.59
CA ASP A 67 -3.75 11.96 7.10
C ASP A 67 -2.93 10.67 7.20
N LEU A 68 -3.03 9.85 6.14
CA LEU A 68 -2.43 8.53 6.09
C LEU A 68 -1.31 8.54 5.03
N PRO A 69 -0.05 8.27 5.42
CA PRO A 69 1.05 8.31 4.46
C PRO A 69 0.90 7.18 3.43
N LEU A 70 1.07 7.56 2.16
CA LEU A 70 1.00 6.67 1.01
C LEU A 70 2.40 6.51 0.41
N TYR A 71 2.82 5.27 0.22
CA TYR A 71 4.11 4.89 -0.34
C TYR A 71 3.92 3.99 -1.56
N TYR A 72 4.87 3.99 -2.49
CA TYR A 72 4.83 3.15 -3.69
C TYR A 72 6.21 2.59 -4.03
N SER A 73 6.25 1.35 -4.53
CA SER A 73 7.44 0.76 -5.15
C SER A 73 7.08 -0.32 -6.17
N PRO A 74 7.57 -0.25 -7.42
CA PRO A 74 7.31 -1.25 -8.47
C PRO A 74 8.04 -2.59 -8.25
N ASP A 75 8.97 -2.66 -7.28
CA ASP A 75 9.79 -3.85 -7.02
C ASP A 75 9.06 -4.98 -6.25
N PHE A 76 7.79 -4.81 -5.89
CA PHE A 76 6.99 -5.77 -5.12
C PHE A 76 5.72 -6.15 -5.91
N GLY A 77 5.34 -7.43 -5.96
CA GLY A 77 4.18 -7.89 -6.72
C GLY A 77 4.54 -8.43 -8.12
N HIS A 78 3.61 -8.40 -9.06
CA HIS A 78 3.72 -9.12 -10.34
C HIS A 78 4.58 -8.43 -11.43
N GLY A 79 5.50 -7.56 -11.05
CA GLY A 79 6.41 -6.88 -12.00
C GLY A 79 7.59 -7.73 -12.45
N LEU A 80 8.55 -7.10 -13.14
CA LEU A 80 9.83 -7.74 -13.49
C LEU A 80 10.64 -8.17 -12.25
N LYS A 81 10.40 -7.50 -11.12
CA LYS A 81 10.98 -7.81 -9.82
C LYS A 81 9.85 -8.05 -8.84
N ASN A 82 10.01 -9.06 -8.00
CA ASN A 82 9.11 -9.34 -6.89
C ASN A 82 9.93 -9.62 -5.63
N LYS A 83 10.27 -8.56 -4.89
CA LYS A 83 10.95 -8.70 -3.60
C LYS A 83 9.97 -9.31 -2.60
N PRO A 84 10.36 -10.37 -1.87
CA PRO A 84 9.49 -10.96 -0.86
C PRO A 84 9.26 -9.96 0.27
N LEU A 85 7.99 -9.80 0.67
CA LEU A 85 7.60 -9.01 1.82
C LEU A 85 7.06 -9.93 2.93
N PRO A 86 7.76 -10.08 4.07
CA PRO A 86 7.31 -10.95 5.14
C PRO A 86 6.10 -10.34 5.87
N MET A 87 4.94 -10.98 5.72
CA MET A 87 3.68 -10.49 6.26
C MET A 87 3.60 -10.70 7.78
N GLY A 88 3.01 -9.73 8.48
CA GLY A 88 2.81 -9.78 9.93
C GLY A 88 4.06 -9.51 10.77
N THR A 89 5.15 -9.07 10.14
CA THR A 89 6.39 -8.65 10.81
C THR A 89 6.35 -7.16 11.16
N LEU A 90 7.22 -6.73 12.08
CA LEU A 90 7.43 -5.31 12.33
C LEU A 90 8.08 -4.68 11.12
N ALA A 91 7.56 -3.52 10.73
CA ALA A 91 8.04 -2.77 9.58
C ALA A 91 8.10 -1.28 9.92
N ALA A 92 9.10 -0.60 9.37
CA ALA A 92 9.26 0.84 9.42
C ALA A 92 9.44 1.38 8.00
N ILE A 93 8.79 2.51 7.71
CA ILE A 93 9.02 3.26 6.48
C ILE A 93 9.52 4.65 6.85
N GLU A 94 10.64 5.03 6.27
CA GLU A 94 11.29 6.32 6.52
C GLU A 94 11.43 7.07 5.20
N ALA A 95 11.10 8.36 5.20
CA ALA A 95 11.49 9.24 4.12
C ALA A 95 13.01 9.45 4.16
N THR A 96 13.63 9.50 2.99
CA THR A 96 15.07 9.74 2.80
C THR A 96 15.23 10.81 1.73
N ASP A 97 16.44 11.36 1.60
CA ASP A 97 16.74 12.38 0.58
C ASP A 97 16.48 11.91 -0.86
N PHE A 98 16.43 10.59 -1.08
CA PHE A 98 16.28 9.97 -2.40
C PHE A 98 14.96 9.18 -2.57
N GLY A 99 14.01 9.31 -1.64
CA GLY A 99 12.74 8.59 -1.67
C GLY A 99 12.35 8.00 -0.32
N SER A 100 12.05 6.70 -0.26
CA SER A 100 11.65 6.04 0.99
C SER A 100 12.40 4.72 1.21
N ARG A 101 12.66 4.39 2.47
CA ARG A 101 13.27 3.13 2.89
C ARG A 101 12.27 2.32 3.70
N LEU A 102 11.96 1.13 3.23
CA LEU A 102 11.20 0.12 3.97
C LEU A 102 12.18 -0.84 4.65
N THR A 103 12.10 -0.92 5.98
CA THR A 103 12.81 -1.90 6.79
C THR A 103 11.80 -2.86 7.40
N VAL A 104 12.08 -4.17 7.32
CA VAL A 104 11.24 -5.21 7.89
C VAL A 104 12.08 -6.11 8.80
N GLU A 105 11.51 -6.52 9.92
CA GLU A 105 12.12 -7.58 10.73
C GLU A 105 11.98 -8.92 9.99
N THR A 106 13.10 -9.59 9.76
CA THR A 106 13.12 -10.91 9.15
C THR A 106 13.52 -11.94 10.19
N PHE A 107 12.79 -13.04 10.24
CA PHE A 107 13.20 -14.21 11.02
C PHE A 107 13.76 -15.24 10.04
N SER A 108 15.04 -15.55 10.18
CA SER A 108 15.63 -16.67 9.46
C SER A 108 15.32 -17.96 10.22
N LEU A 109 14.42 -18.78 9.68
CA LEU A 109 14.36 -20.18 10.07
C LEU A 109 15.66 -20.82 9.60
N LYS A 110 16.63 -20.99 10.50
CA LYS A 110 17.76 -21.88 10.23
C LYS A 110 17.15 -23.24 9.89
N LYS A 111 17.25 -23.64 8.62
CA LYS A 111 17.04 -25.04 8.24
C LYS A 111 18.11 -25.83 8.99
N GLY A 112 17.67 -26.60 9.99
CA GLY A 112 18.47 -27.67 10.58
C GLY A 112 18.70 -28.80 9.61
#